data_AF-A0A6C0M3A3-F1
#
_entry.id   AF-A0A6C0M3A3-F1
#
_cell.length_a   1.000
_cell.length_b   1.000
_cell.length_c   1.000
_cell.angle_alpha   90.00
_cell.angle_beta   90.00
_cell.angle_gamma   90.00
#
_symmetry.space_group_name_H-M   'P 1'
#
loop_
_entity.id
_entity.type
_entity.pdbx_description
1 polymer ?
#
loop_
_entity_poly.entity_id
_entity_poly.type
_entity_poly.pdbx_seq_one_letter_code
_entity_poly.pdbx_strand_id
1 'polypeptide(L)'
;MPLADAFNKAERYIQLRTFFHPSRSVSNLKQISDMIVMPMIAFFMWFVGVGDALFVISSTMTAYDLWKRYNEYMSLEFEMQRMRLRTAVVGGPFIVTNDPTYLPYVWADAVTRTQPGSHPGSGRTV
;
A
#
# COMPACT_ATOMS: atom_id res chain seq x y z
N MET A 1 -4.90 -14.17 -11.62
CA MET A 1 -3.78 -13.64 -10.82
C MET A 1 -3.28 -14.80 -10.00
N PRO A 2 -2.04 -15.28 -10.19
CA PRO A 2 -1.60 -16.52 -9.56
C PRO A 2 -1.74 -16.45 -8.03
N LEU A 3 -2.01 -17.59 -7.39
CA LEU A 3 -2.43 -17.66 -5.98
C LEU A 3 -1.42 -17.00 -5.03
N ALA A 4 -0.13 -17.23 -5.26
CA ALA A 4 0.96 -16.62 -4.49
C ALA A 4 1.05 -15.09 -4.66
N ASP A 5 0.63 -14.55 -5.82
CA ASP A 5 0.75 -13.13 -6.13
C ASP A 5 -0.26 -12.29 -5.31
N ALA A 6 -1.49 -12.78 -5.11
CA ALA A 6 -2.48 -12.06 -4.31
C ALA A 6 -2.08 -11.93 -2.83
N PHE A 7 -1.57 -13.02 -2.24
CA PHE A 7 -1.10 -13.01 -0.84
C PHE A 7 0.18 -12.18 -0.68
N ASN A 8 1.13 -12.24 -1.62
CA ASN A 8 2.34 -11.42 -1.58
C ASN A 8 2.01 -9.92 -1.64
N LYS A 9 1.02 -9.52 -2.43
CA LYS A 9 0.59 -8.12 -2.49
C LYS A 9 -0.15 -7.67 -1.23
N ALA A 10 -0.96 -8.54 -0.63
CA ALA A 10 -1.59 -8.26 0.66
C ALA A 10 -0.54 -8.09 1.78
N GLU A 11 0.46 -8.96 1.83
CA GLU A 11 1.59 -8.87 2.77
C GLU A 11 2.35 -7.55 2.60
N ARG A 12 2.76 -7.24 1.36
CA ARG A 12 3.48 -6.01 1.04
C ARG A 12 2.67 -4.77 1.39
N TYR A 13 1.36 -4.80 1.13
CA TYR A 13 0.44 -3.75 1.51
C TYR A 13 0.40 -3.53 3.03
N ILE A 14 0.32 -4.59 3.83
CA ILE A 14 0.29 -4.49 5.30
C ILE A 14 1.60 -3.90 5.84
N GLN A 15 2.75 -4.31 5.30
CA GLN A 15 4.06 -3.75 5.65
C GLN A 15 4.14 -2.24 5.35
N LEU A 16 3.65 -1.80 4.19
CA LEU A 16 3.64 -0.38 3.83
C LEU A 16 2.57 0.40 4.61
N ARG A 17 1.41 -0.19 4.89
CA ARG A 17 0.34 0.42 5.67
C ARG A 17 0.77 0.68 7.10
N THR A 18 1.47 -0.27 7.73
CA THR A 18 2.02 -0.07 9.08
C THR A 18 3.10 1.00 9.11
N PHE A 19 3.84 1.18 8.01
CA PHE A 19 4.81 2.26 7.86
C PHE A 19 4.14 3.64 7.70
N PHE A 20 3.10 3.77 6.86
CA PHE A 20 2.43 5.05 6.57
C PHE A 20 1.31 5.43 7.53
N HIS A 21 0.72 4.44 8.23
CA HIS A 21 -0.30 4.63 9.26
C HIS A 21 0.10 3.98 10.59
N PRO A 22 1.22 4.38 11.21
CA PRO A 22 1.48 4.04 12.60
C PRO A 22 0.35 4.56 13.49
N SER A 23 0.04 3.82 14.55
CA SER A 23 -1.02 4.15 15.53
C SER A 23 -0.82 5.49 16.24
N ARG A 24 0.35 6.14 16.08
CA ARG A 24 0.67 7.45 16.63
C ARG A 24 0.61 8.55 15.56
N SER A 25 -0.32 9.49 15.71
CA SER A 25 -0.53 10.63 14.81
C SER A 25 0.72 11.49 14.57
N VAL A 26 1.65 11.56 15.54
CA VAL A 26 2.90 12.35 15.44
C VAL A 26 3.83 11.82 14.35
N SER A 27 3.86 10.51 14.13
CA SER A 27 4.70 9.89 13.10
C SER A 27 4.21 10.21 11.69
N ASN A 28 2.90 10.34 11.49
CA ASN A 28 2.30 10.72 10.21
C ASN A 28 2.65 12.17 9.85
N LEU A 29 2.60 13.08 10.84
CA LEU A 29 2.98 14.49 10.65
C LEU A 29 4.46 14.61 10.26
N LYS A 30 5.34 13.85 10.90
CA LYS A 30 6.76 13.82 10.56
C LYS A 30 6.99 13.31 9.13
N GLN A 31 6.28 12.25 8.70
CA GLN A 31 6.40 11.75 7.34
C GLN A 31 5.93 12.75 6.29
N ILE A 32 4.81 13.44 6.53
CA ILE A 32 4.32 14.51 5.64
C ILE A 32 5.33 15.67 5.61
N SER A 33 5.90 16.02 6.76
CA SER A 33 6.95 17.04 6.87
C SER A 33 8.20 16.67 6.06
N ASP A 34 8.68 15.43 6.19
CA ASP A 34 9.87 14.95 5.46
C ASP A 34 9.59 14.82 3.95
N MET A 35 8.35 14.54 3.57
CA MET A 35 7.94 14.31 2.17
C MET A 35 7.65 15.60 1.39
N ILE A 36 7.16 16.66 2.05
CA ILE A 36 6.68 17.89 1.38
C ILE A 36 7.38 19.13 1.96
N VAL A 37 7.42 19.27 3.28
CA VAL A 37 7.87 20.51 3.93
C VAL A 37 9.39 20.69 3.80
N MET A 38 10.17 19.66 4.08
CA MET A 38 11.63 19.67 3.95
C MET A 38 12.13 19.98 2.53
N PRO A 39 11.69 19.29 1.47
CA PRO A 39 12.13 19.61 0.11
C PRO A 39 11.65 21.01 -0.33
N MET A 40 10.49 21.48 0.13
CA MET A 40 10.06 22.87 -0.12
C MET A 40 10.99 23.88 0.56
N ILE A 41 11.33 23.68 1.83
CA ILE A 41 12.26 24.57 2.56
C ILE A 41 13.62 24.59 1.88
N ALA A 42 14.14 23.42 1.50
CA ALA A 42 15.42 23.32 0.79
C ALA A 42 15.39 24.06 -0.55
N PHE A 43 14.30 23.95 -1.30
CA PHE A 43 14.10 24.70 -2.55
C PHE A 43 14.05 26.22 -2.29
N PHE A 44 13.31 26.68 -1.27
CA PHE A 44 13.30 28.11 -0.92
C PHE A 44 14.68 28.62 -0.48
N MET A 45 15.42 27.86 0.33
CA MET A 45 16.78 28.23 0.74
C MET A 45 17.74 28.35 -0.44
N TRP A 46 17.60 27.48 -1.45
CA TRP A 46 18.34 27.58 -2.70
C TRP A 46 18.03 28.87 -3.46
N PHE A 47 16.75 29.23 -3.59
CA PHE A 47 16.33 30.46 -4.27
C PHE A 47 16.79 31.75 -3.58
N VAL A 48 16.88 31.74 -2.25
CA VAL A 48 17.39 32.86 -1.46
C VAL A 48 18.92 32.94 -1.50
N GLY A 49 19.60 31.93 -2.02
CA GLY A 49 21.07 31.88 -2.13
C GLY A 49 21.79 31.53 -0.82
N VAL A 50 21.06 31.06 0.18
CA VAL A 50 21.58 30.69 1.52
C VAL A 50 21.72 29.17 1.67
N GLY A 51 21.14 28.39 0.74
CA GLY A 51 21.16 26.93 0.76
C GLY A 51 22.43 26.32 0.15
N ASP A 52 23.00 25.33 0.84
CA ASP A 52 24.04 24.46 0.30
C ASP A 52 23.44 23.49 -0.73
N ALA A 53 24.10 23.35 -1.90
CA ALA A 53 23.70 22.42 -2.95
C ALA A 53 23.57 20.98 -2.43
N LEU A 54 24.47 20.56 -1.53
CA LEU A 54 24.43 19.20 -0.96
C LEU A 54 23.18 18.98 -0.09
N PHE A 55 22.76 19.99 0.66
CA PHE A 55 21.55 19.94 1.48
C PHE A 55 20.28 19.79 0.64
N VAL A 56 20.20 20.53 -0.47
CA VAL A 56 19.07 20.45 -1.41
C VAL A 56 18.98 19.07 -2.05
N ILE A 57 20.11 18.53 -2.51
CA ILE A 57 20.17 17.20 -3.12
C ILE A 57 19.75 16.13 -2.10
N SER A 58 20.30 16.17 -0.88
CA SER A 58 19.96 15.19 0.17
C SER A 58 18.48 15.22 0.55
N SER A 59 17.91 16.43 0.71
CA SER A 59 16.49 16.61 1.02
C SER A 59 15.60 16.09 -0.11
N THR A 60 15.97 16.37 -1.36
CA THR A 60 15.24 15.92 -2.54
C THR A 60 15.30 14.40 -2.71
N MET A 61 16.48 13.78 -2.49
CA MET A 61 16.64 12.33 -2.53
C MET A 61 15.77 11.63 -1.49
N THR A 62 15.74 12.15 -0.26
CA THR A 62 14.92 11.60 0.82
C THR A 62 13.42 11.71 0.48
N ALA A 63 12.99 12.87 -0.01
CA ALA A 63 11.61 13.09 -0.45
C ALA A 63 11.22 12.17 -1.63
N TYR A 64 12.13 11.98 -2.59
CA TYR A 64 11.91 11.09 -3.73
C TYR A 64 11.74 9.62 -3.30
N ASP A 65 12.59 9.13 -2.40
CA ASP A 65 12.46 7.77 -1.87
C ASP A 65 11.14 7.57 -1.11
N LEU A 66 10.70 8.58 -0.35
CA LEU A 66 9.40 8.59 0.32
C LEU A 66 8.25 8.59 -0.68
N TRP A 67 8.29 9.42 -1.72
CA TRP A 67 7.30 9.44 -2.81
C TRP A 67 7.23 8.11 -3.55
N LYS A 68 8.37 7.49 -3.84
CA LYS A 68 8.42 6.17 -4.49
C LYS A 68 7.68 5.13 -3.64
N ARG A 69 7.97 5.08 -2.33
CA ARG A 69 7.27 4.17 -1.39
C ARG A 69 5.79 4.49 -1.26
N TYR A 70 5.43 5.78 -1.28
CA TYR A 70 4.04 6.22 -1.21
C TYR A 70 3.24 5.82 -2.46
N ASN A 71 3.84 5.99 -3.65
CA ASN A 71 3.24 5.54 -4.91
C ASN A 71 3.06 4.02 -4.94
N GLU A 72 4.04 3.26 -4.43
CA GLU A 72 3.93 1.81 -4.27
C GLU A 72 2.75 1.46 -3.36
N TYR A 73 2.65 2.10 -2.19
CA TYR A 73 1.54 1.93 -1.27
C TYR A 73 0.19 2.23 -1.92
N MET A 74 0.09 3.34 -2.66
CA MET A 74 -1.16 3.74 -3.32
C MET A 74 -1.59 2.76 -4.41
N SER A 75 -0.61 2.25 -5.17
CA SER A 75 -0.88 1.22 -6.18
C SER A 75 -1.46 -0.07 -5.56
N LEU A 76 -0.91 -0.47 -4.41
CA LEU A 76 -1.38 -1.63 -3.64
C LEU A 76 -2.73 -1.38 -2.99
N GLU A 77 -3.00 -0.18 -2.46
CA GLU A 77 -4.31 0.20 -1.91
C GLU A 77 -5.41 0.05 -2.97
N PHE A 78 -5.20 0.56 -4.19
CA PHE A 78 -6.15 0.37 -5.28
C PHE A 78 -6.33 -1.11 -5.65
N GLU A 79 -5.26 -1.89 -5.60
CA GLU A 79 -5.34 -3.33 -5.85
C GLU A 79 -6.14 -4.06 -4.76
N MET A 80 -5.97 -3.69 -3.49
CA MET A 80 -6.78 -4.19 -2.37
C MET A 80 -8.26 -3.83 -2.53
N GLN A 81 -8.57 -2.58 -2.89
CA GLN A 81 -9.94 -2.14 -3.17
C GLN A 81 -10.56 -2.94 -4.32
N ARG A 82 -9.79 -3.20 -5.38
CA ARG A 82 -10.24 -4.04 -6.49
C ARG A 82 -10.49 -5.48 -6.06
N MET A 83 -9.65 -6.06 -5.20
CA MET A 83 -9.88 -7.39 -4.64
C MET A 83 -11.12 -7.44 -3.74
N ARG A 84 -11.34 -6.40 -2.93
CA ARG A 84 -12.56 -6.23 -2.14
C ARG A 84 -13.82 -6.18 -3.02
N LEU A 85 -13.79 -5.41 -4.11
CA LEU A 85 -14.92 -5.34 -5.04
C LEU A 85 -15.20 -6.68 -5.71
N ARG A 86 -14.16 -7.39 -6.16
CA ARG A 86 -14.31 -8.75 -6.71
C ARG A 86 -14.93 -9.70 -5.69
N THR A 87 -14.48 -9.63 -4.44
CA THR A 87 -15.03 -10.41 -3.34
C THR A 87 -16.53 -10.13 -3.16
N ALA A 88 -16.95 -8.87 -3.23
CA ALA A 88 -18.36 -8.50 -3.13
C ALA A 88 -19.20 -9.02 -4.32
N VAL A 89 -18.65 -9.01 -5.54
CA VAL A 89 -19.32 -9.54 -6.73
C VAL A 89 -19.60 -11.04 -6.62
N VAL A 90 -18.74 -11.80 -5.93
CA VAL A 90 -18.88 -13.27 -5.79
C VAL A 90 -19.66 -13.68 -4.53
N GLY A 91 -20.36 -12.75 -3.89
CA GLY A 91 -21.22 -13.03 -2.73
C GLY A 91 -20.55 -12.87 -1.38
N GLY A 92 -19.34 -12.30 -1.34
CA GLY A 92 -18.62 -11.96 -0.11
C GLY A 92 -17.44 -12.87 0.19
N PRO A 93 -16.63 -12.50 1.22
CA PRO A 93 -15.48 -13.30 1.62
C PRO A 93 -15.93 -14.56 2.39
N PHE A 94 -15.24 -15.67 2.16
CA PHE A 94 -15.49 -16.93 2.88
C PHE A 94 -15.05 -16.87 4.35
N ILE A 95 -14.05 -16.05 4.65
CA ILE A 95 -13.53 -15.79 5.99
C ILE A 95 -13.88 -14.35 6.34
N VAL A 96 -14.52 -14.12 7.49
CA VAL A 96 -14.82 -12.77 7.99
C VAL A 96 -13.94 -12.47 9.20
N THR A 97 -13.36 -11.28 9.20
CA THR A 97 -12.61 -10.75 10.35
C THR A 97 -13.02 -9.31 10.59
N ASN A 98 -13.04 -8.90 11.86
CA ASN A 98 -13.23 -7.51 12.25
C ASN A 98 -11.90 -6.75 12.40
N ASP A 99 -10.76 -7.44 12.25
CA ASP A 99 -9.45 -6.80 12.34
C ASP A 99 -9.08 -6.16 10.99
N PRO A 100 -8.96 -4.80 10.93
CA PRO A 100 -8.58 -4.09 9.71
C PRO A 100 -7.20 -4.48 9.16
N THR A 101 -6.35 -5.09 9.98
CA THR A 101 -5.01 -5.55 9.59
C THR A 101 -5.07 -6.82 8.75
N TYR A 102 -6.02 -7.71 9.03
CA TYR A 102 -6.13 -9.02 8.36
C TYR A 102 -7.10 -9.03 7.17
N LEU A 103 -7.92 -7.99 7.04
CA LEU A 103 -8.86 -7.80 5.91
C LEU A 103 -8.21 -7.94 4.51
N PRO A 104 -6.98 -7.45 4.25
CA PRO A 104 -6.30 -7.68 2.97
C PRO A 104 -6.10 -9.16 2.62
N TYR A 105 -5.77 -10.02 3.60
CA TYR A 105 -5.63 -11.46 3.36
C TYR A 105 -6.97 -12.12 3.07
N VAL A 106 -8.05 -11.65 3.69
CA VAL A 106 -9.40 -12.12 3.42
C VAL A 106 -9.79 -11.85 1.97
N TRP A 107 -9.49 -10.65 1.45
CA TRP A 107 -9.75 -10.33 0.04
C TRP A 107 -8.87 -11.16 -0.91
N ALA A 108 -7.63 -11.43 -0.54
CA ALA A 108 -6.74 -12.31 -1.31
C ALA A 108 -7.27 -13.75 -1.37
N ASP A 109 -7.72 -14.33 -0.25
CA ASP A 109 -8.33 -15.67 -0.22
C ASP A 109 -9.59 -15.75 -1.10
N ALA A 110 -10.47 -14.74 -1.03
CA ALA A 110 -11.67 -14.70 -1.86
C ALA A 110 -11.37 -14.62 -3.36
N VAL A 111 -10.41 -13.80 -3.79
CA VAL A 111 -10.05 -13.66 -5.22
C VAL A 111 -9.30 -14.88 -5.76
N THR A 112 -8.65 -15.66 -4.90
CA THR A 112 -7.90 -16.85 -5.33
C THR A 112 -8.79 -18.08 -5.52
N ARG A 113 -9.86 -18.23 -4.72
CA ARG A 113 -10.84 -19.32 -4.85
C ARG A 113 -11.81 -19.16 -6.02
N THR A 114 -12.04 -17.92 -6.44
CA THR A 114 -12.98 -17.58 -7.53
C THR A 114 -12.35 -17.71 -8.92
N GLN A 115 -11.06 -18.08 -9.00
CA GLN A 115 -10.39 -18.31 -10.28
C GLN A 115 -10.73 -19.69 -10.86
N PRO A 116 -11.14 -19.76 -12.14
CA PRO A 116 -11.37 -21.03 -12.81
C PRO A 116 -10.04 -21.79 -12.93
N GLY A 117 -9.86 -22.81 -12.08
CA GLY A 117 -8.65 -23.65 -12.04
C GLY A 117 -8.06 -23.89 -10.64
N SER A 118 -8.48 -23.17 -9.60
CA SER A 118 -7.97 -23.34 -8.22
C SER A 118 -8.77 -24.31 -7.35
N HIS A 119 -9.82 -24.93 -7.90
CA HIS A 119 -10.59 -25.97 -7.23
C HIS A 119 -10.20 -27.38 -7.71
N PRO A 120 -9.58 -28.23 -6.86
CA PRO A 120 -9.45 -29.67 -7.13
C PRO A 120 -10.79 -30.44 -6.98
N GLY A 121 -11.93 -29.75 -7.00
CA GLY A 121 -13.25 -30.32 -6.71
C GLY A 121 -14.39 -29.86 -7.62
N SER A 122 -14.13 -29.10 -8.69
CA SER A 122 -15.18 -28.74 -9.68
C SER A 122 -15.43 -29.87 -10.69
N GLY A 123 -15.54 -31.09 -10.18
CA GLY A 123 -16.20 -32.21 -10.80
C GLY A 123 -17.41 -32.56 -9.93
N ARG A 124 -18.48 -31.78 -10.04
CA ARG A 124 -19.78 -32.17 -9.50
C ARG A 124 -20.87 -31.61 -10.41
N THR A 125 -21.40 -32.53 -11.21
CA THR A 125 -22.82 -32.69 -11.54
C THR A 125 -23.71 -31.93 -10.54
N VAL A 126 -24.67 -31.10 -10.99
CA VAL A 126 -25.88 -31.43 -11.77
C VAL A 126 -26.27 -30.22 -12.62
#